data_AF-A0A4R0JJD0-F1
#
_entry.id   AF-A0A4R0JJD0-F1
#
_cell.length_a   1.000
_cell.length_b   1.000
_cell.length_c   1.000
_cell.angle_alpha   90.00
_cell.angle_beta   90.00
_cell.angle_gamma   90.00
#
_symmetry.space_group_name_H-M   'P 1'
#
loop_
_entity.id
_entity.type
_entity.pdbx_description
1 polymer ?
#
loop_
_entity_poly.entity_id
_entity_poly.type
_entity_poly.pdbx_seq_one_letter_code
_entity_poly.pdbx_strand_id
1 'polypeptide(L)'
;MHQTAHNLQQQIELYGETLGEVVRRVAPPLGLTQSALAQVIGLSAPMLSQLMSAQRVKIGNPAVMSRLRAVSELADLAIANELGPNDIPDTLDRIRASTGAYTDATTTRLRSPGPLAGGTMGSTPSFATPPGLGAEAPTGQPWPSGAAPTNAPLSTPPSTPPTPRAVVREIQDLFRAVASAEEIQLAADAAAAESPAIAELLLAYGTGRTADAVAHYEKHHG
;
A
#
# COMPACT_ATOMS: atom_id res chain seq x y z
N MET A 1 12.14 -22.55 20.53
CA MET A 1 13.32 -21.67 20.34
C MET A 1 13.90 -21.71 18.93
N HIS A 2 13.71 -22.78 18.14
CA HIS A 2 14.28 -22.88 16.78
C HIS A 2 13.59 -21.99 15.72
N GLN A 3 12.28 -21.73 15.84
CA GLN A 3 11.53 -20.94 14.85
C GLN A 3 11.98 -19.47 14.78
N THR A 4 12.25 -18.84 15.92
CA THR A 4 12.67 -17.43 15.98
C THR A 4 14.03 -17.22 15.33
N ALA A 5 14.98 -18.13 15.55
CA ALA A 5 16.30 -18.07 14.92
C ALA A 5 16.22 -18.26 13.40
N HIS A 6 15.38 -19.19 12.94
CA HIS A 6 15.11 -19.35 11.50
C HIS A 6 14.48 -18.08 10.89
N ASN A 7 13.53 -17.47 11.59
CA ASN A 7 12.88 -16.25 11.14
C ASN A 7 13.85 -15.06 11.06
N LEU A 8 14.78 -14.91 12.03
CA LEU A 8 15.85 -13.91 11.97
C LEU A 8 16.78 -14.14 10.79
N GLN A 9 17.17 -15.39 10.55
CA GLN A 9 18.01 -15.76 9.41
C GLN A 9 17.32 -15.41 8.08
N GLN A 10 16.03 -15.71 7.94
CA GLN A 10 15.26 -15.32 6.76
C GLN A 10 15.12 -13.80 6.61
N GLN A 11 15.03 -13.05 7.71
CA GLN A 11 15.06 -11.58 7.63
C GLN A 11 16.42 -11.08 7.10
N ILE A 12 17.53 -11.65 7.57
CA ILE A 12 18.87 -11.31 7.09
C ILE A 12 19.02 -11.66 5.60
N GLU A 13 18.52 -12.82 5.17
CA GLU A 13 18.55 -13.22 3.76
C GLU A 13 17.72 -12.28 2.87
N LEU A 14 16.57 -11.81 3.36
CA LEU A 14 15.67 -10.94 2.58
C LEU A 14 16.04 -9.47 2.62
N TYR A 15 16.61 -9.01 3.73
CA TYR A 15 16.77 -7.58 4.03
C TYR A 15 18.21 -7.17 4.37
N GLY A 16 19.15 -8.12 4.43
CA GLY A 16 20.56 -7.91 4.80
C GLY A 16 20.80 -7.80 6.30
N GLU A 17 19.81 -7.35 7.06
CA GLU A 17 19.86 -7.23 8.51
C GLU A 17 18.50 -7.52 9.15
N THR A 18 18.48 -7.71 10.47
CA THR A 18 17.22 -7.94 11.18
C THR A 18 16.46 -6.63 11.36
N LEU A 19 15.16 -6.66 11.13
CA LEU A 19 14.31 -5.46 11.25
C LEU A 19 14.31 -4.89 12.68
N GLY A 20 14.56 -5.74 13.68
CA GLY A 20 14.72 -5.33 15.07
C GLY A 20 15.94 -4.42 15.30
N GLU A 21 17.06 -4.77 14.69
CA GLU A 21 18.30 -3.98 14.79
C GLU A 21 18.18 -2.64 14.04
N VAL A 22 17.56 -2.64 12.86
CA VAL A 22 17.27 -1.39 12.11
C VAL A 22 16.48 -0.42 12.98
N VAL A 23 15.35 -0.87 13.53
CA VAL A 23 14.47 0.00 14.33
C VAL A 23 15.19 0.50 15.59
N ARG A 24 16.00 -0.35 16.25
CA ARG A 24 16.78 0.04 17.43
C ARG A 24 17.88 1.04 17.12
N ARG A 25 18.46 0.99 15.92
CA ARG A 25 19.46 1.95 15.43
C ARG A 25 18.86 3.30 15.07
N VAL A 26 17.68 3.28 14.45
CA VAL A 26 17.08 4.45 13.78
C VAL A 26 16.16 5.26 14.72
N ALA A 27 15.47 4.61 15.67
CA ALA A 27 14.52 5.31 16.55
C ALA A 27 15.17 6.28 17.55
N PRO A 28 16.26 5.93 18.27
CA PRO A 28 16.85 6.82 19.27
C PRO A 28 17.42 8.14 18.70
N PRO A 29 18.17 8.15 17.58
CA PRO A 29 18.68 9.39 16.98
C PRO A 29 17.58 10.38 16.56
N LEU A 30 16.42 9.86 16.18
CA LEU A 30 15.28 10.66 15.75
C LEU A 30 14.35 11.05 16.91
N GLY A 31 14.64 10.62 18.15
CA GLY A 31 13.78 10.86 19.31
C GLY A 31 12.40 10.18 19.20
N LEU A 32 12.27 9.16 18.35
CA LEU A 32 10.99 8.52 18.06
C LEU A 32 10.70 7.34 18.99
N THR A 33 9.46 7.24 19.43
CA THR A 33 8.95 6.01 20.05
C THR A 33 8.64 4.96 18.98
N GLN A 34 8.58 3.68 19.36
CA GLN A 34 8.24 2.59 18.43
C GLN A 34 6.89 2.81 17.72
N SER A 35 5.91 3.35 18.43
CA SER A 35 4.58 3.67 17.88
C SER A 35 4.62 4.88 16.92
N ALA A 36 5.48 5.87 17.19
CA ALA A 36 5.68 6.99 16.29
C ALA A 36 6.38 6.53 15.01
N LEU A 37 7.44 5.72 15.13
CA LEU A 37 8.11 5.12 13.97
C LEU A 37 7.16 4.26 13.14
N ALA A 38 6.33 3.42 13.79
CA ALA A 38 5.32 2.62 13.12
C ALA A 38 4.36 3.48 12.28
N GLN A 39 3.90 4.61 12.82
CA GLN A 39 3.05 5.55 12.10
C GLN A 39 3.74 6.19 10.90
N VAL A 40 5.02 6.58 11.04
CA VAL A 40 5.81 7.15 9.94
C VAL A 40 5.98 6.14 8.81
N ILE A 41 6.38 4.90 9.13
CA ILE A 41 6.58 3.86 8.11
C ILE A 41 5.26 3.26 7.60
N GLY A 42 4.12 3.60 8.21
CA GLY A 42 2.78 3.13 7.84
C GLY A 42 2.52 1.66 8.19
N LEU A 43 3.09 1.19 9.30
CA LEU A 43 2.85 -0.12 9.89
C LEU A 43 2.04 0.02 11.18
N SER A 44 1.26 -1.00 11.56
CA SER A 44 0.65 -1.00 12.89
C SER A 44 1.70 -1.30 13.96
N ALA A 45 1.59 -0.65 15.12
CA ALA A 45 2.45 -0.93 16.28
C ALA A 45 2.54 -2.44 16.65
N PRO A 46 1.44 -3.23 16.68
CA PRO A 46 1.55 -4.66 16.92
C PRO A 46 2.30 -5.42 15.82
N MET A 47 2.19 -5.01 14.55
CA MET A 47 2.94 -5.63 13.45
C MET A 47 4.43 -5.31 13.54
N LEU A 48 4.79 -4.08 13.96
CA LEU A 48 6.18 -3.69 14.22
C LEU A 48 6.76 -4.52 15.37
N SER A 49 6.01 -4.69 16.46
CA SER A 49 6.40 -5.57 17.58
C SER A 49 6.65 -7.01 17.14
N GLN A 50 5.78 -7.59 16.31
CA GLN A 50 5.94 -8.95 15.78
C GLN A 50 7.17 -9.13 14.88
N LEU A 51 7.54 -8.11 14.11
CA LEU A 51 8.75 -8.13 13.29
C LEU A 51 10.01 -8.03 14.17
N MET A 52 9.99 -7.16 15.19
CA MET A 52 11.10 -7.01 16.13
C MET A 52 11.32 -8.26 17.00
N SER A 53 10.25 -8.99 17.36
CA SER A 53 10.34 -10.27 18.07
C SER A 53 10.59 -11.47 17.15
N ALA A 54 10.84 -11.24 15.85
CA ALA A 54 11.03 -12.27 14.82
C ALA A 54 9.91 -13.31 14.78
N GLN A 55 8.69 -12.92 15.14
CA GLN A 55 7.50 -13.74 14.98
C GLN A 55 6.92 -13.62 13.56
N ARG A 56 7.30 -12.55 12.84
CA ARG A 56 6.94 -12.29 11.45
C ARG A 56 8.19 -11.99 10.63
N VAL A 57 8.25 -12.52 9.41
CA VAL A 57 9.43 -12.39 8.53
C VAL A 57 9.18 -11.34 7.46
N LYS A 58 8.11 -11.46 6.65
CA LYS A 58 7.88 -10.61 5.48
C LYS A 58 7.05 -9.35 5.78
N ILE A 59 7.51 -8.22 5.24
CA ILE A 59 6.71 -7.00 5.04
C ILE A 59 5.98 -7.14 3.71
N GLY A 60 4.65 -7.22 3.72
CA GLY A 60 3.85 -7.42 2.52
C GLY A 60 3.65 -6.17 1.65
N ASN A 61 4.07 -5.00 2.15
CA ASN A 61 3.91 -3.72 1.45
C ASN A 61 5.29 -3.13 1.11
N PRO A 62 5.67 -3.02 -0.18
CA PRO A 62 6.97 -2.47 -0.57
C PRO A 62 7.14 -1.00 -0.14
N ALA A 63 6.04 -0.24 -0.05
CA ALA A 63 6.05 1.15 0.42
C ALA A 63 6.60 1.30 1.84
N VAL A 64 6.34 0.33 2.72
CA VAL A 64 6.86 0.33 4.10
C VAL A 64 8.38 0.21 4.08
N MET A 65 8.93 -0.60 3.18
CA MET A 65 10.38 -0.77 3.05
C MET A 65 11.04 0.51 2.52
N SER A 66 10.43 1.15 1.52
CA SER A 66 10.90 2.45 1.03
C SER A 66 10.91 3.51 2.13
N ARG A 67 9.85 3.59 2.95
CA ARG A 67 9.81 4.50 4.11
C ARG A 67 10.86 4.14 5.16
N LEU A 68 11.04 2.86 5.46
CA LEU A 68 12.05 2.43 6.44
C LEU A 68 13.45 2.84 5.99
N ARG A 69 13.81 2.66 4.71
CA ARG A 69 15.10 3.12 4.17
C ARG A 69 15.26 4.64 4.28
N ALA A 70 14.24 5.41 3.89
CA ALA A 70 14.29 6.87 3.98
C ALA A 70 14.43 7.37 5.43
N VAL A 71 13.77 6.70 6.39
CA VAL A 71 13.92 7.03 7.82
C VAL A 71 15.31 6.62 8.34
N SER A 72 15.90 5.53 7.84
CA SER A 72 17.30 5.17 8.16
C SER A 72 18.29 6.21 7.67
N GLU A 73 18.16 6.67 6.42
CA GLU A 73 19.00 7.74 5.85
C GLU A 73 18.87 9.04 6.67
N LEU A 74 17.65 9.38 7.09
CA LEU A 74 17.41 10.53 7.96
C LEU A 74 18.09 10.38 9.33
N ALA A 75 18.08 9.18 9.91
CA ALA A 75 18.76 8.92 11.18
C ALA A 75 20.28 9.06 11.04
N ASP A 76 20.87 8.63 9.91
CA ASP A 76 22.30 8.81 9.66
C ASP A 76 22.66 10.31 9.58
N LEU A 77 21.83 11.12 8.91
CA LEU A 77 22.02 12.59 8.86
C LEU A 77 21.85 13.25 10.24
N ALA A 78 20.92 12.75 11.06
CA ALA A 78 20.75 13.22 12.43
C ALA A 78 21.96 12.86 13.32
N ILE A 79 22.52 11.65 13.16
CA ILE A 79 23.75 11.21 13.86
C ILE A 79 24.94 12.07 13.44
N ALA A 80 25.05 12.40 12.15
CA ALA A 80 26.09 13.27 11.60
C ALA A 80 25.92 14.75 12.00
N ASN A 81 24.81 15.11 12.67
CA ASN A 81 24.44 16.47 13.05
C ASN A 81 24.34 17.43 11.84
N GLU A 82 24.00 16.87 10.67
CA GLU A 82 23.79 17.60 9.41
C GLU A 82 22.34 18.07 9.25
N LEU A 83 21.42 17.54 10.07
CA LEU A 83 20.05 18.02 10.20
C LEU A 83 19.80 18.65 11.57
N GLY A 84 19.12 19.79 11.57
CA GLY A 84 18.61 20.40 12.79
C GLY A 84 17.50 19.54 13.43
N PRO A 85 17.41 19.46 14.77
CA PRO A 85 16.34 18.72 15.45
C PRO A 85 14.93 19.19 15.07
N ASN A 86 14.79 20.44 14.64
CA ASN A 86 13.54 21.03 14.19
C ASN A 86 13.12 20.58 12.78
N ASP A 87 14.05 20.12 11.94
CA ASP A 87 13.79 19.70 10.56
C ASP A 87 13.40 18.22 10.46
N ILE A 88 13.70 17.44 11.49
CA ILE A 88 13.35 16.01 11.62
C ILE A 88 11.84 15.78 11.48
N PRO A 89 10.95 16.45 12.26
CA PRO A 89 9.50 16.21 12.16
C PRO A 89 8.94 16.53 10.76
N ASP A 90 9.34 17.66 10.16
CA ASP A 90 8.92 18.04 8.80
C ASP A 90 9.37 17.02 7.75
N THR A 91 10.60 16.49 7.90
CA THR A 91 11.13 15.49 6.98
C THR A 91 10.42 14.14 7.15
N LEU A 92 10.11 13.74 8.39
CA LEU A 92 9.33 12.52 8.68
C LEU A 92 7.91 12.59 8.09
N ASP A 93 7.24 13.75 8.20
CA ASP A 93 5.92 13.95 7.59
C ASP A 93 5.99 13.91 6.06
N ARG A 94 7.06 14.43 5.46
CA ARG A 94 7.30 14.31 4.01
C ARG A 94 7.48 12.86 3.58
N ILE A 95 8.26 12.05 4.32
CA ILE A 95 8.46 10.61 4.06
C ILE A 95 7.13 9.85 4.18
N ARG A 96 6.29 10.21 5.13
CA ARG A 96 4.95 9.64 5.29
C ARG A 96 4.06 9.99 4.09
N ALA A 97 4.05 11.25 3.69
CA ALA A 97 3.17 11.79 2.64
C ALA A 97 3.57 11.35 1.22
N SER A 98 4.87 11.28 0.92
CA SER A 98 5.40 10.96 -0.42
C SER A 98 4.89 9.62 -0.95
N THR A 99 4.65 8.64 -0.08
CA THR A 99 4.18 7.32 -0.49
C THR A 99 2.69 7.08 -0.23
N GLY A 100 2.04 7.89 0.63
CA GLY A 100 0.59 7.85 0.87
C GLY A 100 -0.23 8.03 -0.41
N ALA A 101 0.28 8.85 -1.35
CA ALA A 101 -0.30 9.05 -2.67
C ALA A 101 -0.45 7.75 -3.49
N TYR A 102 0.44 6.77 -3.31
CA TYR A 102 0.39 5.49 -4.02
C TYR A 102 -0.61 4.50 -3.38
N THR A 103 -0.80 4.55 -2.06
CA THR A 103 -1.75 3.67 -1.35
C THR A 103 -3.20 4.18 -1.38
N ASP A 104 -3.41 5.50 -1.46
CA ASP A 104 -4.75 6.09 -1.63
C ASP A 104 -5.33 5.84 -3.03
N ALA A 105 -4.47 5.82 -4.06
CA ALA A 105 -4.86 5.50 -5.43
C ALA A 105 -5.46 4.07 -5.56
N THR A 106 -4.94 3.11 -4.79
CA THR A 106 -5.43 1.72 -4.75
C THR A 106 -6.69 1.58 -3.88
N THR A 107 -6.79 2.30 -2.76
CA THR A 107 -7.97 2.21 -1.86
C THR A 107 -9.19 2.94 -2.43
N THR A 108 -8.98 4.03 -3.17
CA THR A 108 -10.07 4.79 -3.81
C THR A 108 -10.68 4.03 -4.99
N ARG A 109 -9.91 3.18 -5.69
CA ARG A 109 -10.42 2.33 -6.78
C ARG A 109 -11.39 1.22 -6.31
N LEU A 110 -11.38 0.86 -5.02
CA LEU A 110 -12.36 -0.09 -4.44
C LEU A 110 -13.64 0.60 -3.93
N ARG A 111 -13.71 1.93 -3.94
CA ARG A 111 -14.92 2.70 -3.66
C ARG A 111 -15.38 3.40 -4.94
N SER A 112 -15.79 2.63 -5.93
CA SER A 112 -16.57 3.16 -7.05
C SER A 112 -18.01 3.43 -6.57
N PRO A 113 -18.52 4.67 -6.60
CA PRO A 113 -19.96 4.92 -6.58
C PRO A 113 -20.52 4.40 -7.91
N GLY A 114 -21.50 3.50 -7.87
CA GLY A 114 -22.16 3.00 -9.08
C GLY A 114 -22.76 4.15 -9.89
N PRO A 115 -22.74 4.07 -11.24
CA PRO A 115 -23.30 5.12 -12.09
C PRO A 115 -24.82 5.14 -11.95
N LEU A 116 -25.37 6.29 -11.49
CA LEU A 116 -26.78 6.60 -11.66
C LEU A 116 -27.04 6.80 -13.15
N ALA A 117 -27.74 5.82 -13.74
CA ALA A 117 -28.18 5.86 -15.12
C ALA A 117 -29.10 7.06 -15.36
N GLY A 118 -28.87 7.70 -16.51
CA GLY A 118 -29.46 8.96 -16.94
C GLY A 118 -30.97 8.95 -17.09
N GLY A 119 -31.49 10.17 -17.02
CA GLY A 119 -32.91 10.47 -17.12
C GLY A 119 -33.50 10.18 -18.50
N THR A 120 -34.80 9.92 -18.45
CA THR A 120 -35.73 10.14 -19.56
C THR A 120 -36.78 11.13 -19.10
N MET A 121 -36.96 12.15 -19.91
CA MET A 121 -37.96 13.20 -19.78
C MET A 121 -39.37 12.60 -19.91
N GLY A 122 -40.31 13.07 -19.09
CA GLY A 122 -41.71 12.65 -19.11
C GLY A 122 -42.57 13.56 -18.25
N SER A 123 -43.12 14.59 -18.89
CA SER A 123 -43.98 15.67 -18.41
C SER A 123 -45.15 15.26 -17.48
N THR A 124 -45.38 16.03 -16.41
CA THR A 124 -46.56 16.91 -16.12
C THR A 124 -46.67 17.21 -14.62
N PRO A 125 -47.11 18.42 -14.21
CA PRO A 125 -47.33 18.77 -12.81
C PRO A 125 -48.80 18.55 -12.42
N SER A 126 -49.09 18.15 -11.18
CA SER A 126 -50.39 18.49 -10.58
C SER A 126 -50.34 18.56 -9.06
N PHE A 127 -50.76 19.73 -8.60
CA PHE A 127 -50.92 20.22 -7.25
C PHE A 127 -52.15 19.57 -6.58
N ALA A 128 -52.11 19.26 -5.28
CA ALA A 128 -53.22 19.42 -4.33
C ALA A 128 -52.89 18.89 -2.91
N THR A 129 -53.09 19.76 -1.92
CA THR A 129 -53.20 19.45 -0.48
C THR A 129 -54.65 19.79 -0.02
N PRO A 130 -55.07 19.50 1.23
CA PRO A 130 -55.93 18.41 1.77
C PRO A 130 -57.43 18.88 1.90
N PRO A 131 -58.43 18.32 2.67
CA PRO A 131 -58.44 17.81 4.07
C PRO A 131 -59.38 16.60 4.36
N GLY A 132 -59.47 16.16 5.62
CA GLY A 132 -60.71 15.55 6.14
C GLY A 132 -60.57 14.23 6.92
N LEU A 133 -60.78 14.35 8.23
CA LEU A 133 -60.96 13.34 9.27
C LEU A 133 -61.91 12.19 8.90
N GLY A 134 -61.59 10.96 9.32
CA GLY A 134 -62.52 9.83 9.31
C GLY A 134 -61.88 8.56 9.86
N ALA A 135 -62.34 8.16 11.04
CA ALA A 135 -61.97 6.95 11.75
C ALA A 135 -62.26 5.67 10.94
N GLU A 136 -61.38 4.67 11.03
CA GLU A 136 -61.74 3.32 11.52
C GLU A 136 -60.49 2.42 11.55
N ALA A 137 -60.14 1.96 12.75
CA ALA A 137 -59.51 0.66 12.96
C ALA A 137 -60.66 -0.36 12.91
N PRO A 138 -60.46 -1.63 12.50
CA PRO A 138 -59.77 -2.52 13.43
C PRO A 138 -58.98 -3.70 12.81
N THR A 139 -58.08 -4.21 13.65
CA THR A 139 -57.60 -5.60 13.73
C THR A 139 -56.70 -6.17 12.64
N GLY A 140 -55.48 -6.51 13.09
CA GLY A 140 -54.89 -7.81 12.77
C GLY A 140 -53.70 -7.79 11.84
N GLN A 141 -52.53 -7.38 12.33
CA GLN A 141 -51.32 -8.19 12.13
C GLN A 141 -50.15 -7.72 13.02
N PRO A 142 -49.49 -8.65 13.75
CA PRO A 142 -48.28 -8.35 14.50
C PRO A 142 -47.09 -8.14 13.56
N TRP A 143 -46.26 -7.17 13.92
CA TRP A 143 -44.97 -6.90 13.27
C TRP A 143 -44.04 -8.12 13.44
N PRO A 144 -43.29 -8.56 12.41
CA PRO A 144 -42.25 -9.55 12.62
C PRO A 144 -41.05 -8.90 13.31
N SER A 145 -40.92 -9.18 14.61
CA SER A 145 -39.65 -9.06 15.34
C SER A 145 -38.68 -10.16 14.91
N GLY A 146 -37.45 -9.76 14.62
CA GLY A 146 -36.24 -10.54 14.91
C GLY A 146 -36.01 -11.82 14.10
N ALA A 147 -35.51 -11.70 12.88
CA ALA A 147 -34.65 -12.72 12.30
C ALA A 147 -33.20 -12.44 12.70
N ALA A 148 -32.62 -13.35 13.49
CA ALA A 148 -31.22 -13.37 13.88
C ALA A 148 -30.30 -13.29 12.65
N PRO A 149 -29.11 -12.64 12.72
CA PRO A 149 -28.11 -12.80 11.68
C PRO A 149 -27.64 -14.25 11.70
N THR A 150 -28.01 -15.01 10.68
CA THR A 150 -27.38 -16.30 10.42
C THR A 150 -25.89 -16.03 10.17
N ASN A 151 -25.01 -16.60 11.00
CA ASN A 151 -23.58 -16.65 10.72
C ASN A 151 -23.38 -17.61 9.54
N ALA A 152 -23.62 -17.12 8.33
CA ALA A 152 -23.06 -17.73 7.14
C ALA A 152 -21.54 -17.48 7.20
N PRO A 153 -20.68 -18.50 7.04
CA PRO A 153 -19.26 -18.26 6.93
C PRO A 153 -19.03 -17.37 5.71
N LEU A 154 -18.50 -16.16 5.95
CA LEU A 154 -17.94 -15.32 4.91
C LEU A 154 -16.86 -16.15 4.21
N SER A 155 -17.20 -16.74 3.06
CA SER A 155 -16.22 -17.29 2.14
C SER A 155 -15.35 -16.12 1.69
N THR A 156 -14.24 -15.94 2.40
CA THR A 156 -13.16 -15.07 1.95
C THR A 156 -12.68 -15.71 0.65
N PRO A 157 -12.70 -15.01 -0.50
CA PRO A 157 -12.15 -15.60 -1.71
C PRO A 157 -10.70 -16.01 -1.44
N PRO A 158 -10.22 -17.14 -1.96
CA PRO A 158 -8.82 -17.49 -1.83
C PRO A 158 -8.00 -16.34 -2.41
N SER A 159 -7.13 -15.74 -1.58
CA SER A 159 -6.10 -14.80 -2.01
C SER A 159 -5.22 -15.50 -3.02
N THR A 160 -5.62 -15.45 -4.29
CA THR A 160 -4.86 -16.03 -5.39
C THR A 160 -3.55 -15.25 -5.46
N PRO A 161 -2.38 -15.91 -5.43
CA PRO A 161 -1.12 -15.21 -5.56
C PRO A 161 -1.15 -14.37 -6.84
N PRO A 162 -0.65 -13.12 -6.79
CA PRO A 162 -0.70 -12.23 -7.95
C PRO A 162 0.02 -12.90 -9.12
N THR A 163 -0.65 -12.93 -10.27
CA THR A 163 -0.04 -13.51 -11.49
C THR A 163 1.19 -12.69 -11.90
N PRO A 164 2.24 -13.30 -12.50
CA PRO A 164 3.42 -12.57 -12.97
C PRO A 164 3.08 -11.35 -13.82
N ARG A 165 2.04 -11.47 -14.67
CA ARG A 165 1.50 -10.36 -15.47
C ARG A 165 0.96 -9.19 -14.64
N ALA A 166 0.30 -9.47 -13.52
CA ALA A 166 -0.22 -8.43 -12.65
C ALA A 166 0.93 -7.67 -11.97
N VAL A 167 1.93 -8.39 -11.46
CA VAL A 167 3.12 -7.81 -10.83
C VAL A 167 3.89 -6.95 -11.84
N VAL A 168 4.11 -7.45 -13.05
CA VAL A 168 4.82 -6.71 -14.10
C VAL A 168 4.08 -5.42 -14.46
N ARG A 169 2.76 -5.45 -14.59
CA ARG A 169 1.99 -4.23 -14.85
C ARG A 169 2.13 -3.20 -13.74
N GLU A 170 2.10 -3.62 -12.47
CA GLU A 170 2.34 -2.70 -11.35
C GLU A 170 3.73 -2.07 -11.42
N ILE A 171 4.77 -2.82 -11.79
CA ILE A 171 6.12 -2.30 -11.97
C ILE A 171 6.17 -1.28 -13.13
N GLN A 172 5.56 -1.59 -14.28
CA GLN A 172 5.53 -0.68 -15.44
C GLN A 172 4.77 0.62 -15.11
N ASP A 173 3.65 0.51 -14.39
CA ASP A 173 2.87 1.67 -13.93
C ASP A 173 3.69 2.54 -12.98
N LEU A 174 4.50 1.94 -12.10
CA LEU A 174 5.40 2.67 -11.21
C LEU A 174 6.48 3.44 -11.99
N PHE A 175 7.13 2.81 -12.97
CA PHE A 175 8.12 3.49 -13.81
C PHE A 175 7.52 4.70 -14.52
N ARG A 176 6.32 4.52 -15.10
CA ARG A 176 5.62 5.57 -15.85
C ARG A 176 5.10 6.71 -14.98
N ALA A 177 4.85 6.45 -13.69
CA ALA A 177 4.43 7.48 -12.74
C ALA A 177 5.59 8.37 -12.29
N VAL A 178 6.82 7.84 -12.25
CA VAL A 178 8.00 8.53 -11.74
C VAL A 178 8.77 9.26 -12.83
N ALA A 179 8.82 8.69 -14.04
CA ALA A 179 9.60 9.24 -15.14
C ALA A 179 8.88 9.05 -16.48
N SER A 180 9.09 10.00 -17.38
CA SER A 180 8.66 9.87 -18.76
C SER A 180 9.47 8.79 -19.49
N ALA A 181 8.94 8.29 -20.61
CA ALA A 181 9.65 7.29 -21.42
C ALA A 181 11.02 7.81 -21.92
N GLU A 182 11.13 9.11 -22.20
CA GLU A 182 12.39 9.75 -22.63
C GLU A 182 13.42 9.82 -21.50
N GLU A 183 12.99 10.16 -20.28
CA GLU A 183 13.86 10.15 -19.10
C GLU A 183 14.35 8.75 -18.76
N ILE A 184 13.47 7.74 -18.89
CA ILE A 184 13.86 6.34 -18.66
C ILE A 184 14.86 5.86 -19.72
N GLN A 185 14.66 6.25 -20.98
CA GLN A 185 15.60 5.94 -22.06
C GLN A 185 16.97 6.58 -21.79
N LEU A 186 17.00 7.86 -21.41
CA LEU A 186 18.23 8.58 -21.08
C LEU A 186 18.96 7.96 -19.89
N ALA A 187 18.23 7.52 -18.87
CA ALA A 187 18.79 6.80 -17.73
C ALA A 187 19.34 5.41 -18.13
N ALA A 188 18.66 4.70 -19.03
CA ALA A 188 19.15 3.43 -19.54
C ALA A 188 20.44 3.59 -20.34
N ASP A 189 20.53 4.62 -21.19
CA ASP A 189 21.72 4.93 -21.98
C ASP A 189 22.91 5.32 -21.07
N ALA A 190 22.66 6.08 -20.00
CA ALA A 190 23.68 6.40 -19.00
C ALA A 190 24.16 5.14 -18.24
N ALA A 191 23.24 4.26 -17.85
CA ALA A 191 23.55 3.03 -17.13
C ALA A 191 24.26 1.98 -18.01
N ALA A 192 24.06 2.00 -19.33
CA ALA A 192 24.62 1.00 -20.25
C ALA A 192 26.15 0.94 -20.24
N ALA A 193 26.82 2.07 -19.95
CA ALA A 193 28.28 2.15 -19.89
C ALA A 193 28.87 1.41 -18.67
N GLU A 194 28.15 1.41 -17.55
CA GLU A 194 28.62 0.86 -16.27
C GLU A 194 28.01 -0.51 -15.96
N SER A 195 26.75 -0.71 -16.36
CA SER A 195 26.01 -1.95 -16.12
C SER A 195 24.95 -2.18 -17.21
N PRO A 196 25.28 -2.95 -18.25
CA PRO A 196 24.33 -3.26 -19.32
C PRO A 196 23.10 -4.02 -18.82
N ALA A 197 23.24 -4.82 -17.76
CA ALA A 197 22.11 -5.52 -17.15
C ALA A 197 21.07 -4.57 -16.52
N ILE A 198 21.51 -3.44 -15.95
CA ILE A 198 20.59 -2.43 -15.41
C ILE A 198 19.89 -1.68 -16.54
N ALA A 199 20.60 -1.37 -17.61
CA ALA A 199 20.01 -0.74 -18.81
C ALA A 199 18.93 -1.63 -19.43
N GLU A 200 19.17 -2.95 -19.57
CA GLU A 200 18.17 -3.90 -20.04
C GLU A 200 16.92 -3.93 -19.15
N LEU A 201 17.09 -3.87 -17.83
CA LEU A 201 15.97 -3.83 -16.89
C LEU A 201 15.16 -2.55 -17.04
N LEU A 202 15.81 -1.39 -17.12
CA LEU A 202 15.14 -0.10 -17.31
C LEU A 202 14.34 -0.07 -18.62
N LEU A 203 14.91 -0.62 -19.70
CA LEU A 203 14.22 -0.69 -20.99
C LEU A 203 13.06 -1.69 -20.98
N ALA A 204 13.24 -2.87 -20.37
CA ALA A 204 12.20 -3.90 -20.31
C ALA A 204 10.96 -3.42 -19.53
N TYR A 205 11.16 -2.78 -18.38
CA TYR A 205 10.04 -2.35 -17.52
C TYR A 205 9.54 -0.93 -17.80
N GLY A 206 10.39 -0.01 -18.25
CA GLY A 206 9.99 1.39 -18.44
C GLY A 206 9.49 1.74 -19.83
N THR A 207 10.08 1.16 -20.88
CA THR A 207 9.75 1.46 -22.28
C THR A 207 9.27 0.24 -23.08
N GLY A 208 9.46 -0.97 -22.54
CA GLY A 208 9.19 -2.24 -23.19
C GLY A 208 7.71 -2.66 -23.17
N ARG A 209 7.36 -3.62 -24.04
CA ARG A 209 6.02 -4.21 -24.03
C ARG A 209 5.86 -5.11 -22.81
N THR A 210 4.66 -5.15 -22.25
CA THR A 210 4.33 -5.99 -21.08
C THR A 210 4.66 -7.48 -21.32
N ALA A 211 4.60 -7.97 -22.55
CA ALA A 211 4.99 -9.35 -22.87
C ALA A 211 6.49 -9.62 -22.66
N ASP A 212 7.35 -8.68 -23.06
CA ASP A 212 8.81 -8.77 -22.92
C ASP A 212 9.21 -8.65 -21.44
N ALA A 213 8.55 -7.75 -20.71
CA ALA A 213 8.74 -7.58 -19.27
C ALA A 213 8.31 -8.81 -18.44
N VAL A 214 7.27 -9.54 -18.88
CA VAL A 214 6.87 -10.81 -18.26
C VAL A 214 7.89 -11.91 -18.51
N ALA A 215 8.39 -12.04 -19.74
CA ALA A 215 9.44 -13.01 -20.05
C ALA A 215 10.72 -12.73 -19.25
N HIS A 216 11.08 -11.45 -19.09
CA HIS A 216 12.20 -11.04 -18.25
C HIS A 216 11.97 -11.37 -16.77
N TYR A 217 10.77 -11.10 -16.25
CA TYR A 217 10.39 -11.43 -14.88
C TYR A 217 10.44 -12.93 -14.60
N GLU A 218 9.90 -13.76 -15.50
CA GLU A 218 9.91 -15.22 -15.35
C GLU A 218 11.33 -15.80 -15.44
N LYS A 219 12.20 -15.24 -16.29
CA LYS A 219 13.59 -15.67 -16.43
C LYS A 219 14.45 -15.42 -15.18
N HIS A 220 14.16 -14.35 -14.43
CA HIS A 220 14.93 -13.97 -13.24
C HIS A 220 14.30 -14.43 -11.91
N HIS A 221 13.05 -14.88 -11.94
CA HIS A 221 12.29 -15.25 -10.75
C HIS A 221 11.86 -16.73 -10.72
N GLY A 222 12.30 -17.52 -11.72
CA GLY A 222 12.10 -18.96 -11.87
C GLY A 222 13.28 -19.82 -11.40
#